data_AF-A0A6N2EAL3-F1
#
_entry.id   AF-A0A6N2EAL3-F1
#
_cell.length_a   1.000
_cell.length_b   1.000
_cell.length_c   1.000
_cell.angle_alpha   90.00
_cell.angle_beta   90.00
_cell.angle_gamma   90.00
#
_symmetry.space_group_name_H-M   'P 1'
#
loop_
_entity.id
_entity.type
_entity.pdbx_description
1 polymer ?
#
loop_
_entity_poly.entity_id
_entity_poly.type
_entity_poly.pdbx_seq_one_letter_code
_entity_poly.pdbx_strand_id
1 'polypeptide(L)'
;MLVGTVPASAYRIIYREQHYRMFRMHLYQYPALITENIYRLEQALRSDFANPLYALAVIRNERDWERYRALFTMHLNLMLVEQYLLWGSKYNKFEAYFFNAPWQRQNLESLERAEELFEYALVYWDEVKIWSEAAYELRWVHLPEVQYWADENHRIETGDLDYEFLIGRHLDRLRDVRARFEAMGPDTY
;
A
#
# COMPACT_ATOMS: atom_id res chain seq x y z
N MET A 1 46.34 9.85 -19.11
CA MET A 1 45.51 10.35 -18.01
C MET A 1 44.87 9.16 -17.33
N LEU A 2 45.26 8.84 -16.09
CA LEU A 2 44.61 7.83 -15.26
C LEU A 2 43.45 8.50 -14.55
N VAL A 3 42.22 8.08 -14.84
CA VAL A 3 41.03 8.50 -14.09
C VAL A 3 41.07 7.77 -12.75
N GLY A 4 41.34 8.51 -11.68
CA GLY A 4 41.29 7.97 -10.32
C GLY A 4 39.86 7.57 -9.95
N THR A 5 39.68 6.34 -9.49
CA THR A 5 38.42 5.87 -8.92
C THR A 5 38.16 6.60 -7.61
N VAL A 6 37.17 7.51 -7.61
CA VAL A 6 36.66 8.11 -6.38
C VAL A 6 35.97 7.02 -5.57
N PRO A 7 36.30 6.79 -4.30
CA PRO A 7 35.60 5.82 -3.48
C PRO A 7 34.14 6.25 -3.32
N ALA A 8 33.22 5.48 -3.88
CA ALA A 8 31.80 5.65 -3.65
C ALA A 8 31.46 5.12 -2.25
N SER A 9 31.14 6.03 -1.33
CA SER A 9 30.59 5.66 -0.02
C SER A 9 29.12 5.31 -0.19
N ALA A 10 28.78 4.02 -0.09
CA ALA A 10 27.40 3.58 -0.03
C ALA A 10 26.94 3.64 1.44
N TYR A 11 26.04 4.57 1.75
CA TYR A 11 25.42 4.62 3.07
C TYR A 11 24.48 3.42 3.24
N ARG A 12 24.60 2.68 4.36
CA ARG A 12 23.77 1.50 4.62
C ARG A 12 22.35 1.94 4.97
N ILE A 13 21.36 1.42 4.26
CA ILE A 13 19.94 1.65 4.54
C ILE A 13 19.51 0.62 5.58
N ILE A 14 19.16 1.08 6.78
CA ILE A 14 18.77 0.20 7.91
C ILE A 14 17.54 0.70 8.67
N TYR A 15 17.19 1.97 8.54
CA TYR A 15 16.08 2.55 9.30
C TYR A 15 14.82 2.66 8.44
N ARG A 16 13.68 2.53 9.12
CA ARG A 16 12.34 2.64 8.54
C ARG A 16 12.16 3.90 7.70
N GLU A 17 12.57 5.06 8.20
CA GLU A 17 12.49 6.35 7.50
C GLU A 17 13.33 6.36 6.21
N GLN A 18 14.47 5.68 6.21
CA GLN A 18 15.35 5.62 5.03
C GLN A 18 14.72 4.75 3.94
N HIS A 19 14.19 3.59 4.31
CA HIS A 19 13.44 2.74 3.38
C HIS A 19 12.22 3.46 2.80
N TYR A 20 11.47 4.20 3.63
CA TYR A 20 10.35 5.02 3.16
C TYR A 20 10.77 6.12 2.19
N ARG A 21 11.86 6.85 2.47
CA ARG A 21 12.40 7.85 1.53
C ARG A 21 12.76 7.22 0.19
N MET A 22 13.35 6.02 0.20
CA MET A 22 13.68 5.27 -1.01
C MET A 22 12.43 4.85 -1.77
N PHE A 23 11.41 4.36 -1.07
CA PHE A 23 10.09 4.09 -1.66
C PHE A 23 9.52 5.33 -2.33
N ARG A 24 9.48 6.49 -1.66
CA ARG A 24 8.92 7.72 -2.25
C ARG A 24 9.65 8.16 -3.52
N MET A 25 10.99 8.14 -3.49
CA MET A 25 11.79 8.48 -4.67
C MET A 25 11.52 7.50 -5.82
N HIS A 26 11.47 6.20 -5.52
CA HIS A 26 11.20 5.17 -6.50
C HIS A 26 9.78 5.26 -7.06
N LEU A 27 8.77 5.48 -6.22
CA LEU A 27 7.38 5.65 -6.64
C LEU A 27 7.22 6.85 -7.60
N TYR A 28 7.91 7.96 -7.32
CA TYR A 28 7.89 9.14 -8.18
C TYR A 28 8.52 8.86 -9.56
N GLN A 29 9.62 8.11 -9.59
CA GLN A 29 10.35 7.83 -10.84
C GLN A 29 9.73 6.68 -11.65
N TYR A 30 9.26 5.64 -10.97
CA TYR A 30 8.84 4.37 -11.55
C TYR A 30 7.53 3.86 -10.92
N PRO A 31 6.41 4.60 -11.03
CA PRO A 31 5.16 4.25 -10.38
C PRO A 31 4.60 2.89 -10.83
N ALA A 32 4.96 2.40 -12.02
CA ALA A 32 4.50 1.12 -12.57
C ALA A 32 5.21 -0.11 -11.96
N LEU A 33 6.33 0.07 -11.26
CA LEU A 33 7.14 -0.99 -10.63
C LEU A 33 6.61 -1.35 -9.24
N ILE A 34 5.37 -1.83 -9.21
CA ILE A 34 4.58 -2.06 -7.99
C ILE A 34 5.24 -3.07 -7.04
N THR A 35 5.81 -4.15 -7.56
CA THR A 35 6.47 -5.17 -6.74
C THR A 35 7.66 -4.63 -5.96
N GLU A 36 8.43 -3.75 -6.59
CA GLU A 36 9.57 -3.09 -5.95
C GLU A 36 9.10 -2.04 -4.92
N ASN A 37 8.01 -1.34 -5.20
CA ASN A 37 7.38 -0.45 -4.23
C ASN A 37 6.94 -1.21 -2.98
N ILE A 38 6.21 -2.32 -3.15
CA ILE A 38 5.76 -3.19 -2.06
C ILE A 38 6.98 -3.70 -1.27
N TYR A 39 7.99 -4.22 -1.96
CA TYR A 39 9.21 -4.70 -1.30
C TYR A 39 9.84 -3.62 -0.42
N ARG A 40 9.97 -2.38 -0.91
CA ARG A 40 10.55 -1.27 -0.14
C ARG A 40 9.71 -0.89 1.09
N LEU A 41 8.39 -0.88 0.95
CA LEU A 41 7.45 -0.62 2.04
C LEU A 41 7.55 -1.72 3.12
N GLU A 42 7.57 -3.00 2.72
CA GLU A 42 7.74 -4.11 3.67
C GLU A 42 9.10 -4.04 4.38
N GLN A 43 10.18 -3.70 3.68
CA GLN A 43 11.47 -3.49 4.33
C GLN A 43 11.41 -2.35 5.36
N ALA A 44 10.66 -1.28 5.07
CA ALA A 44 10.43 -0.20 6.04
C ALA A 44 9.70 -0.71 7.29
N LEU A 45 8.62 -1.48 7.13
CA LEU A 45 7.87 -2.07 8.27
C LEU A 45 8.73 -3.02 9.12
N ARG A 46 9.62 -3.79 8.49
CA ARG A 46 10.53 -4.72 9.20
C ARG A 46 11.71 -4.03 9.88
N SER A 47 11.99 -2.78 9.51
CA SER A 47 13.13 -2.03 10.03
C SER A 47 12.77 -1.27 11.31
N ASP A 48 13.79 -1.06 12.15
CA ASP A 48 13.69 -0.18 13.30
C ASP A 48 13.54 1.28 12.87
N PHE A 49 12.88 2.07 13.72
CA PHE A 49 12.88 3.52 13.58
C PHE A 49 14.27 4.09 13.83
N ALA A 50 14.63 5.13 13.08
CA ALA A 50 15.82 5.91 13.40
C ALA A 50 15.70 6.60 14.77
N ASN A 51 16.82 7.09 15.30
CA ASN A 51 16.77 7.97 16.46
C ASN A 51 15.83 9.17 16.17
N PRO A 52 15.00 9.64 17.13
CA PRO A 52 14.04 10.72 16.93
C PRO A 52 14.62 12.00 16.30
N LEU A 53 15.93 12.26 16.48
CA LEU A 53 16.64 13.37 15.81
C LEU A 53 16.55 13.31 14.28
N TYR A 54 16.38 12.11 13.71
CA TYR A 54 16.30 11.87 12.27
C TYR A 54 14.87 11.59 11.77
N ALA A 55 13.86 11.78 12.62
CA ALA A 55 12.46 11.64 12.25
C ALA A 55 12.06 12.63 11.16
N LEU A 56 10.92 12.37 10.51
CA LEU A 56 10.35 13.27 9.49
C LEU A 56 9.52 14.42 10.09
N ALA A 57 9.43 14.48 11.42
CA ALA A 57 8.81 15.56 12.18
C ALA A 57 9.69 15.95 13.36
N VAL A 58 9.47 17.14 13.91
CA VAL A 58 10.21 17.59 15.10
C VAL A 58 9.66 16.87 16.33
N ILE A 59 10.50 16.04 16.96
CA ILE A 59 10.14 15.26 18.16
C ILE A 59 10.72 15.95 19.39
N ARG A 60 9.87 16.44 20.29
CA ARG A 60 10.29 17.18 21.50
C ARG A 60 10.16 16.35 22.78
N ASN A 61 9.27 15.37 22.78
CA ASN A 61 8.97 14.54 23.94
C ASN A 61 8.50 13.13 23.52
N GLU A 62 8.27 12.28 24.52
CA GLU A 62 7.88 10.88 24.32
C GLU A 62 6.52 10.73 23.62
N ARG A 63 5.56 11.63 23.87
CA ARG A 63 4.24 11.58 23.22
C ARG A 63 4.31 11.96 21.76
N ASP A 64 5.14 12.94 21.40
CA ASP A 64 5.44 13.28 20.00
C ASP A 64 5.99 12.04 19.28
N TRP A 65 6.92 11.34 19.94
CA TRP A 65 7.54 10.13 19.38
C TRP A 65 6.57 8.98 19.21
N GLU A 66 5.72 8.75 20.20
CA GLU A 66 4.68 7.72 20.16
C GLU A 66 3.70 7.98 19.03
N ARG A 67 3.15 9.19 18.94
CA ARG A 67 2.22 9.55 17.86
C ARG A 67 2.87 9.47 16.48
N TYR A 68 4.11 9.96 16.35
CA TYR A 68 4.84 9.89 15.09
C TYR A 68 4.97 8.45 14.60
N ARG A 69 5.38 7.51 15.47
CA ARG A 69 5.52 6.09 15.09
C ARG A 69 4.20 5.45 14.70
N ALA A 70 3.10 5.79 15.39
CA ALA A 70 1.77 5.30 15.05
C ALA A 70 1.32 5.82 13.68
N LEU A 71 1.38 7.15 13.46
CA LEU A 71 1.04 7.77 12.16
C LEU A 71 1.91 7.23 11.01
N PHE A 72 3.21 7.08 11.25
CA PHE A 72 4.13 6.58 10.23
C PHE A 72 3.79 5.14 9.84
N THR A 73 3.56 4.27 10.84
CA THR A 73 3.24 2.85 10.59
C THR A 73 1.88 2.71 9.91
N MET A 74 0.88 3.47 10.35
CA MET A 74 -0.42 3.57 9.69
C MET A 74 -0.25 3.97 8.21
N HIS A 75 0.49 5.05 7.93
CA HIS A 75 0.70 5.53 6.57
C HIS A 75 1.43 4.50 5.69
N LEU A 76 2.44 3.78 6.20
CA LEU A 76 3.09 2.71 5.45
C LEU A 76 2.12 1.59 5.06
N ASN A 77 1.29 1.13 6.00
CA ASN A 77 0.30 0.10 5.72
C ASN A 77 -0.74 0.61 4.70
N LEU A 78 -1.16 1.87 4.80
CA LEU A 78 -2.07 2.49 3.82
C LEU A 78 -1.47 2.50 2.42
N MET A 79 -0.18 2.83 2.29
CA MET A 79 0.54 2.73 1.02
C MET A 79 0.61 1.30 0.50
N LEU A 80 0.75 0.29 1.35
CA LEU A 80 0.69 -1.11 0.93
C LEU A 80 -0.70 -1.46 0.38
N VAL A 81 -1.79 -1.07 1.06
CA VAL A 81 -3.16 -1.25 0.56
C VAL A 81 -3.29 -0.71 -0.86
N GLU A 82 -2.85 0.53 -1.09
CA GLU A 82 -2.89 1.16 -2.42
C GLU A 82 -2.06 0.41 -3.47
N GLN A 83 -0.84 -0.03 -3.12
CA GLN A 83 0.01 -0.77 -4.05
C GLN A 83 -0.60 -2.13 -4.43
N TYR A 84 -1.18 -2.86 -3.48
CA TYR A 84 -1.84 -4.13 -3.75
C TYR A 84 -3.11 -3.95 -4.59
N LEU A 85 -3.90 -2.91 -4.32
CA LEU A 85 -5.05 -2.55 -5.15
C LEU A 85 -4.65 -2.21 -6.59
N LEU A 86 -3.58 -1.43 -6.76
CA LEU A 86 -3.03 -1.11 -8.07
C LEU A 86 -2.54 -2.38 -8.80
N TRP A 87 -1.96 -3.33 -8.07
CA TRP A 87 -1.52 -4.60 -8.64
C TRP A 87 -2.73 -5.46 -9.05
N GLY A 88 -3.71 -5.65 -8.16
CA GLY A 88 -4.92 -6.43 -8.44
C GLY A 88 -5.68 -5.90 -9.65
N SER A 89 -5.74 -4.58 -9.79
CA SER A 89 -6.36 -3.90 -10.93
C SER A 89 -5.74 -4.26 -12.29
N LYS A 90 -4.47 -4.70 -12.34
CA LYS A 90 -3.84 -5.16 -13.60
C LYS A 90 -4.43 -6.50 -14.09
N TYR A 91 -4.95 -7.32 -13.19
CA TYR A 91 -5.52 -8.62 -13.51
C TYR A 91 -7.05 -8.62 -13.50
N ASN A 92 -7.66 -7.64 -12.83
CA ASN A 92 -9.11 -7.56 -12.73
C ASN A 92 -9.75 -7.36 -14.11
N LYS A 93 -10.67 -8.25 -14.49
CA LYS A 93 -11.54 -8.05 -15.65
C LYS A 93 -12.82 -7.39 -15.13
N PHE A 94 -13.01 -6.11 -15.46
CA PHE A 94 -14.18 -5.36 -14.98
C PHE A 94 -15.50 -5.86 -15.58
N GLU A 95 -15.45 -6.49 -16.76
CA GLU A 95 -16.60 -7.02 -17.49
C GLU A 95 -16.24 -8.34 -18.18
N ALA A 96 -17.23 -9.20 -18.37
CA ALA A 96 -17.13 -10.43 -19.16
C ALA A 96 -17.99 -10.27 -20.42
N TYR A 97 -17.36 -10.28 -21.59
CA TYR A 97 -18.06 -10.21 -22.88
C TYR A 97 -18.07 -11.58 -23.57
N PHE A 98 -19.06 -11.81 -24.44
CA PHE A 98 -19.20 -13.08 -25.17
C PHE A 98 -17.93 -13.45 -25.99
N PHE A 99 -17.27 -12.46 -26.61
CA PHE A 99 -16.05 -12.67 -27.38
C PHE A 99 -14.85 -13.08 -26.53
N ASN A 100 -14.94 -13.02 -25.20
CA ASN A 100 -13.91 -13.54 -24.31
C ASN A 100 -14.03 -15.05 -24.06
N ALA A 101 -15.12 -15.71 -24.51
CA ALA A 101 -15.34 -17.14 -24.31
C ALA A 101 -14.16 -18.03 -24.76
N PRO A 102 -13.48 -17.79 -25.89
CA PRO A 102 -12.30 -18.58 -26.27
C PRO A 102 -11.13 -18.50 -25.29
N TRP A 103 -11.07 -17.45 -24.46
CA TRP A 103 -10.04 -17.23 -23.44
C TRP A 103 -10.59 -17.33 -22.01
N GLN A 104 -11.71 -18.06 -21.82
CA GLN A 104 -12.38 -18.21 -20.53
C GLN A 104 -11.39 -18.58 -19.41
N ARG A 105 -10.59 -19.63 -19.61
CA ARG A 105 -9.61 -20.10 -18.62
C ARG A 105 -8.63 -18.99 -18.21
N GLN A 106 -8.06 -18.28 -19.17
CA GLN A 106 -7.10 -17.20 -18.88
C GLN A 106 -7.77 -16.01 -18.16
N ASN A 107 -9.04 -15.72 -18.46
CA ASN A 107 -9.79 -14.70 -17.75
C ASN A 107 -10.06 -15.12 -16.30
N LEU A 108 -10.41 -16.39 -16.07
CA LEU A 108 -10.60 -16.93 -14.72
C LEU A 108 -9.30 -16.90 -13.90
N GLU A 109 -8.18 -17.35 -14.48
CA GLU A 109 -6.85 -17.27 -13.85
C GLU A 109 -6.45 -15.82 -13.50
N SER A 110 -6.78 -14.88 -14.38
CA SER A 110 -6.56 -13.44 -14.13
C SER A 110 -7.42 -12.94 -12.97
N LEU A 111 -8.68 -13.35 -12.89
CA LEU A 111 -9.58 -12.94 -11.80
C LEU A 111 -9.18 -13.57 -10.47
N GLU A 112 -8.73 -14.81 -10.44
CA GLU A 112 -8.15 -15.46 -9.26
C GLU A 112 -6.96 -14.65 -8.72
N ARG A 113 -6.03 -14.24 -9.61
CA ARG A 113 -4.90 -13.43 -9.19
C ARG A 113 -5.30 -12.04 -8.66
N ALA A 114 -6.34 -11.43 -9.24
CA ALA A 114 -6.87 -10.17 -8.75
C ALA A 114 -7.50 -10.31 -7.35
N GLU A 115 -8.26 -11.38 -7.12
CA GLU A 115 -8.89 -11.67 -5.82
C GLU A 115 -7.83 -11.83 -4.73
N GLU A 116 -6.81 -12.65 -4.94
CA GLU A 116 -5.70 -12.82 -3.98
C GLU A 116 -5.08 -11.47 -3.59
N LEU A 117 -4.81 -10.60 -4.57
CA LEU A 117 -4.17 -9.30 -4.32
C LEU A 117 -5.09 -8.35 -3.54
N PHE A 118 -6.39 -8.39 -3.79
CA PHE A 118 -7.38 -7.61 -3.03
C PHE A 118 -7.54 -8.13 -1.60
N GLU A 119 -7.53 -9.45 -1.40
CA GLU A 119 -7.53 -10.05 -0.06
C GLU A 119 -6.26 -9.71 0.72
N TYR A 120 -5.09 -9.73 0.09
CA TYR A 120 -3.85 -9.25 0.72
C TYR A 120 -3.92 -7.76 1.10
N ALA A 121 -4.60 -6.93 0.30
CA ALA A 121 -4.80 -5.53 0.65
C ALA A 121 -5.64 -5.38 1.94
N LEU A 122 -6.63 -6.25 2.18
CA LEU A 122 -7.43 -6.23 3.42
C LEU A 122 -6.57 -6.52 4.66
N VAL A 123 -5.59 -7.42 4.56
CA VAL A 123 -4.66 -7.70 5.68
C VAL A 123 -3.92 -6.43 6.11
N TYR A 124 -3.42 -5.66 5.15
CA TYR A 124 -2.77 -4.39 5.45
C TYR A 124 -3.75 -3.30 5.91
N TRP A 125 -5.00 -3.34 5.45
CA TRP A 125 -6.03 -2.44 5.94
C TRP A 125 -6.39 -2.69 7.41
N ASP A 126 -6.41 -3.94 7.86
CA ASP A 126 -6.58 -4.25 9.28
C ASP A 126 -5.45 -3.66 10.13
N GLU A 127 -4.20 -3.72 9.65
CA GLU A 127 -3.08 -3.02 10.29
C GLU A 127 -3.26 -1.49 10.25
N VAL A 128 -3.75 -0.92 9.15
CA VAL A 128 -4.08 0.53 9.10
C VAL A 128 -5.02 0.90 10.24
N LYS A 129 -6.12 0.15 10.44
CA LYS A 129 -7.10 0.42 11.52
C LYS A 129 -6.44 0.39 12.90
N ILE A 130 -5.62 -0.62 13.19
CA ILE A 130 -4.91 -0.75 14.47
C ILE A 130 -4.02 0.47 14.75
N TRP A 131 -3.19 0.85 13.78
CA TRP A 131 -2.26 1.97 13.95
C TRP A 131 -2.95 3.33 13.88
N SER A 132 -4.06 3.41 13.16
CA SER A 132 -4.93 4.58 13.09
C SER A 132 -5.55 4.88 14.46
N GLU A 133 -6.13 3.87 15.12
CA GLU A 133 -6.70 4.01 16.46
C GLU A 133 -5.64 4.48 17.47
N ALA A 134 -4.46 3.85 17.46
CA ALA A 134 -3.34 4.24 18.32
C ALA A 134 -2.87 5.69 18.09
N ALA A 135 -2.85 6.14 16.83
CA ALA A 135 -2.52 7.53 16.50
C ALA A 135 -3.62 8.52 16.92
N TYR A 136 -4.89 8.10 16.84
CA TYR A 136 -6.06 8.92 17.13
C TYR A 136 -6.29 9.16 18.62
N GLU A 137 -5.90 8.22 19.48
CA GLU A 137 -5.83 8.43 20.93
C GLU A 137 -4.91 9.61 21.30
N LEU A 138 -3.89 9.85 20.48
CA LEU A 138 -2.94 10.95 20.63
C LEU A 138 -3.29 12.17 19.77
N ARG A 139 -4.51 12.28 19.23
CA ARG A 139 -4.90 13.32 18.25
C ARG A 139 -4.64 14.78 18.63
N TRP A 140 -4.45 15.06 19.92
CA TRP A 140 -4.12 16.39 20.44
C TRP A 140 -2.63 16.78 20.28
N VAL A 141 -1.74 15.82 20.00
CA VAL A 141 -0.28 16.03 19.85
C VAL A 141 0.06 16.47 18.43
N HIS A 142 0.20 17.76 18.17
CA HIS A 142 0.35 18.27 16.80
C HIS A 142 1.77 18.06 16.24
N LEU A 143 1.88 17.44 15.06
CA LEU A 143 3.13 17.21 14.31
C LEU A 143 3.05 17.85 12.91
N PRO A 144 3.36 19.15 12.75
CA PRO A 144 3.07 19.90 11.52
C PRO A 144 3.73 19.33 10.26
N GLU A 145 4.94 18.79 10.37
CA GLU A 145 5.72 18.30 9.22
C GLU A 145 5.11 17.04 8.58
N VAL A 146 4.24 16.35 9.32
CA VAL A 146 3.53 15.14 8.88
C VAL A 146 2.01 15.30 9.00
N GLN A 147 1.51 16.54 8.91
CA GLN A 147 0.08 16.84 9.01
C GLN A 147 -0.77 16.01 8.04
N TYR A 148 -0.26 15.77 6.83
CA TYR A 148 -0.93 14.93 5.83
C TYR A 148 -1.27 13.52 6.37
N TRP A 149 -0.40 12.90 7.17
CA TRP A 149 -0.70 11.59 7.79
C TRP A 149 -1.74 11.71 8.90
N ALA A 150 -1.77 12.84 9.61
CA ALA A 150 -2.81 13.11 10.59
C ALA A 150 -4.18 13.33 9.91
N ASP A 151 -4.20 13.92 8.71
CA ASP A 151 -5.42 14.08 7.91
C ASP A 151 -5.91 12.73 7.38
N GLU A 152 -5.00 11.86 6.92
CA GLU A 152 -5.32 10.46 6.55
C GLU A 152 -5.91 9.71 7.75
N ASN A 153 -5.25 9.75 8.90
CA ASN A 153 -5.74 9.15 10.15
C ASN A 153 -7.13 9.66 10.50
N HIS A 154 -7.37 10.96 10.44
CA HIS A 154 -8.68 11.52 10.71
C HIS A 154 -9.76 10.95 9.78
N ARG A 155 -9.48 10.88 8.47
CA ARG A 155 -10.43 10.34 7.48
C ARG A 155 -10.73 8.86 7.68
N ILE A 156 -9.75 8.08 8.13
CA ILE A 156 -9.95 6.67 8.47
C ILE A 156 -10.92 6.57 9.66
N GLU A 157 -10.64 7.31 10.74
CA GLU A 157 -11.44 7.27 11.97
C GLU A 157 -12.85 7.86 11.82
N THR A 158 -13.05 8.81 10.90
CA THR A 158 -14.39 9.35 10.58
C THR A 158 -15.15 8.51 9.55
N GLY A 159 -14.50 7.54 8.90
CA GLY A 159 -15.07 6.75 7.82
C GLY A 159 -15.09 7.45 6.45
N ASP A 160 -14.48 8.63 6.32
CA ASP A 160 -14.29 9.30 5.02
C ASP A 160 -13.27 8.58 4.12
N LEU A 161 -12.46 7.70 4.70
CA LEU A 161 -11.58 6.77 4.00
C LEU A 161 -11.82 5.36 4.54
N ASP A 162 -12.52 4.53 3.75
CA ASP A 162 -12.82 3.14 4.08
C ASP A 162 -12.42 2.23 2.92
N TYR A 163 -11.22 1.65 3.02
CA TYR A 163 -10.74 0.69 2.03
C TYR A 163 -11.39 -0.69 2.17
N GLU A 164 -11.88 -1.08 3.34
CA GLU A 164 -12.62 -2.34 3.50
C GLU A 164 -13.89 -2.33 2.67
N PHE A 165 -14.65 -1.23 2.73
CA PHE A 165 -15.81 -1.01 1.86
C PHE A 165 -15.42 -1.01 0.38
N LEU A 166 -14.39 -0.26 -0.01
CA LEU A 166 -13.96 -0.15 -1.41
C LEU A 166 -13.50 -1.51 -1.97
N ILE A 167 -12.65 -2.23 -1.23
CA ILE A 167 -12.12 -3.53 -1.61
C ILE A 167 -13.26 -4.57 -1.65
N GLY A 168 -14.17 -4.55 -0.69
CA GLY A 168 -15.36 -5.40 -0.69
C GLY A 168 -16.16 -5.26 -1.99
N ARG A 169 -16.39 -4.02 -2.45
CA ARG A 169 -17.07 -3.78 -3.74
C ARG A 169 -16.29 -4.30 -4.94
N HIS A 170 -14.96 -4.25 -4.90
CA HIS A 170 -14.13 -4.84 -5.96
C HIS A 170 -14.25 -6.36 -5.99
N LEU A 171 -14.21 -7.01 -4.83
CA LEU A 171 -14.38 -8.45 -4.68
C LEU A 171 -15.77 -8.92 -5.12
N ASP A 172 -16.83 -8.20 -4.74
CA ASP A 172 -18.19 -8.55 -5.16
C ASP A 172 -18.36 -8.47 -6.67
N ARG A 173 -17.89 -7.38 -7.29
CA ARG A 173 -17.91 -7.25 -8.76
C ARG A 173 -17.08 -8.35 -9.43
N LEU A 174 -15.91 -8.68 -8.87
CA LEU A 174 -15.04 -9.73 -9.38
C LEU A 174 -15.75 -11.09 -9.38
N ARG A 175 -16.47 -11.42 -8.30
CA ARG A 175 -17.28 -12.65 -8.20
C ARG A 175 -18.39 -12.69 -9.26
N ASP A 176 -19.08 -11.57 -9.49
CA ASP A 176 -20.10 -11.49 -10.55
C ASP A 176 -19.50 -11.75 -11.94
N VAL A 177 -18.34 -11.16 -12.22
CA VAL A 177 -17.65 -11.36 -13.51
C VAL A 177 -17.13 -12.79 -13.65
N ARG A 178 -16.58 -13.37 -12.57
CA ARG A 178 -16.15 -14.77 -12.54
C ARG A 178 -17.31 -15.70 -12.87
N ALA A 179 -18.45 -15.53 -12.22
CA ALA A 179 -19.65 -16.34 -12.47
C ALA A 179 -20.11 -16.25 -13.93
N ARG A 180 -20.04 -15.06 -14.54
CA ARG A 180 -20.34 -14.89 -15.97
C ARG A 180 -19.36 -15.64 -16.86
N PHE A 181 -18.07 -15.61 -16.55
CA PHE A 181 -17.07 -16.38 -17.28
C PHE A 181 -17.31 -17.88 -17.13
N GLU A 182 -17.55 -18.38 -15.92
CA GLU A 182 -17.83 -19.80 -15.65
C GLU A 182 -19.06 -20.31 -16.40
N ALA A 183 -20.06 -19.45 -16.62
CA ALA A 183 -21.25 -19.77 -17.40
C ALA A 183 -21.01 -19.80 -18.93
N MET A 184 -19.86 -19.32 -19.42
CA MET A 184 -19.55 -19.37 -20.86
C MET A 184 -19.18 -20.80 -21.28
N GLY A 185 -19.54 -21.15 -22.51
CA GLY A 185 -19.21 -22.43 -23.11
C GLY A 185 -18.97 -22.32 -24.62
N PRO A 186 -18.78 -23.47 -25.31
CA PRO A 186 -18.50 -23.51 -26.74
C PRO A 186 -19.53 -22.78 -27.62
N ASP A 187 -20.80 -22.73 -27.17
CA ASP A 187 -21.91 -22.10 -27.90
C ASP A 187 -22.14 -20.63 -27.53
N THR A 188 -21.30 -20.04 -26.67
CA THR A 188 -21.41 -18.63 -26.27
C THR A 188 -20.85 -17.65 -27.32
N TYR A 189 -19.98 -18.13 -28.21
CA TYR A 189 -19.35 -17.35 -29.27
C TYR A 189 -20.03 -17.56 -30.63
#